data_AF-A0A934CX70-F1
#
_entry.id   AF-A0A934CX70-F1
#
_cell.length_a   1.000
_cell.length_b   1.000
_cell.length_c   1.000
_cell.angle_alpha   90.00
_cell.angle_beta   90.00
_cell.angle_gamma   90.00
#
_symmetry.space_group_name_H-M   'P 1'
#
loop_
_entity.id
_entity.type
_entity.pdbx_description
1 polymer ?
#
loop_
_entity_poly.entity_id
_entity_poly.type
_entity_poly.pdbx_seq_one_letter_code
_entity_poly.pdbx_strand_id
1 'polypeptide(L)'
;MADNATPPPAGPTIDLRQVQTGGTATGGTTPAATTAAAANASGAAQSPFGKFDIPETVKQQYPDLIPLILETESMNDDERQYWFQILPIMTEEQVGKLREILVNEKQQLKQLDTEYEQEMKKINEKHAVEWKAFEAKEKREKLQAAEGQAEKAEKATEEELLQKLQQM
;
A
#
# COMPACT_ATOMS: atom_id res chain seq x y z
N MET A 1 1.75 43.24 -18.45
CA MET A 1 2.61 42.41 -17.60
C MET A 1 1.87 41.09 -17.40
N ALA A 2 2.21 40.07 -18.18
CA ALA A 2 1.58 38.75 -18.11
C ALA A 2 2.40 37.90 -17.14
N ASP A 3 1.78 37.52 -16.03
CA ASP A 3 2.41 36.69 -14.99
C ASP A 3 2.39 35.24 -15.46
N ASN A 4 3.58 34.70 -15.68
CA ASN A 4 3.85 33.34 -16.15
C ASN A 4 3.71 32.37 -14.98
N ALA A 5 2.47 31.95 -14.69
CA ALA A 5 2.21 30.89 -13.72
C ALA A 5 2.57 29.53 -14.34
N THR A 6 3.79 29.10 -14.07
CA THR A 6 4.32 27.77 -14.46
C THR A 6 3.48 26.68 -13.75
N PRO A 7 3.04 25.62 -14.45
CA PRO A 7 2.32 24.52 -13.82
C PRO A 7 3.21 23.81 -12.79
N PRO A 8 2.64 23.32 -11.66
CA PRO A 8 3.40 22.57 -10.66
C PRO A 8 3.94 21.27 -11.27
N PRO A 9 5.14 20.81 -10.83
CA PRO A 9 5.81 19.66 -11.42
C PRO A 9 4.99 18.38 -11.26
N ALA A 10 4.87 17.63 -12.35
CA ALA A 10 4.30 16.28 -12.36
C ALA A 10 5.03 15.42 -11.32
N GLY A 11 4.26 14.77 -10.44
CA GLY A 11 4.78 13.82 -9.46
C GLY A 11 5.57 12.69 -10.12
N PRO A 12 6.45 11.99 -9.37
CA PRO A 12 7.36 11.02 -9.93
C PRO A 12 6.60 9.87 -10.58
N THR A 13 6.76 9.73 -11.89
CA THR A 13 6.32 8.53 -12.62
C THR A 13 7.29 7.41 -12.26
N ILE A 14 6.89 6.52 -11.35
CA ILE A 14 7.61 5.28 -11.08
C ILE A 14 7.35 4.36 -12.29
N ASP A 15 8.34 4.30 -13.18
CA ASP A 15 8.35 3.39 -14.33
C ASP A 15 8.64 1.96 -13.83
N LEU A 16 7.57 1.19 -13.68
CA LEU A 16 7.61 -0.20 -13.19
C LEU A 16 7.83 -1.19 -14.35
N ARG A 17 8.80 -0.93 -15.23
CA ARG A 17 9.16 -1.86 -16.32
C ARG A 17 10.66 -1.86 -16.63
N GLN A 18 11.49 -2.30 -15.69
CA GLN A 18 12.74 -3.01 -16.02
C GLN A 18 13.09 -4.05 -14.94
N VAL A 19 12.39 -5.19 -15.01
CA VAL A 19 12.92 -6.49 -14.59
C VAL A 19 13.18 -7.26 -15.87
N GLN A 20 14.43 -7.31 -16.35
CA GLN A 20 14.87 -8.40 -17.21
C GLN A 20 16.40 -8.58 -17.21
N THR A 21 16.81 -9.63 -16.49
CA THR A 21 17.76 -10.68 -16.88
C THR A 21 18.84 -10.35 -17.93
N GLY A 22 20.10 -10.42 -17.49
CA GLY A 22 21.26 -10.57 -18.37
C GLY A 22 22.17 -11.68 -17.86
N GLY A 23 21.91 -12.91 -18.30
CA GLY A 23 22.88 -14.00 -18.24
C GLY A 23 23.71 -14.03 -19.53
N THR A 24 25.01 -14.32 -19.40
CA THR A 24 25.81 -15.27 -20.20
C THR A 24 27.29 -14.96 -20.04
N ALA A 25 28.04 -15.87 -19.42
CA ALA A 25 29.47 -16.04 -19.68
C ALA A 25 29.80 -17.53 -19.55
N THR A 26 30.00 -18.11 -20.72
CA THR A 26 30.40 -19.48 -21.02
C THR A 26 31.85 -19.71 -20.64
N GLY A 27 32.15 -20.83 -19.99
CA GLY A 27 33.52 -21.31 -19.76
C GLY A 27 33.50 -22.78 -19.35
N GLY A 28 33.85 -23.67 -20.29
CA GLY A 28 33.72 -25.12 -20.13
C GLY A 28 34.88 -25.79 -19.39
N THR A 29 34.64 -27.01 -18.92
CA THR A 29 35.49 -28.20 -19.09
C THR A 29 34.82 -29.41 -18.40
N THR A 30 34.81 -30.54 -19.09
CA THR A 30 34.20 -31.83 -18.70
C THR A 30 35.29 -32.78 -18.13
N PRO A 31 34.99 -34.04 -17.78
CA PRO A 31 34.63 -34.56 -16.46
C PRO A 31 35.72 -35.46 -15.82
N ALA A 32 35.67 -35.71 -14.50
CA ALA A 32 36.21 -36.95 -13.92
C ALA A 32 35.62 -37.23 -12.52
N ALA A 33 35.29 -38.51 -12.32
CA ALA A 33 34.62 -39.14 -11.20
C ALA A 33 35.33 -39.02 -9.82
N THR A 34 34.55 -39.14 -8.73
CA THR A 34 34.54 -40.32 -7.81
C THR A 34 34.09 -39.94 -6.39
N THR A 35 33.22 -40.79 -5.82
CA THR A 35 32.92 -41.07 -4.40
C THR A 35 32.19 -40.08 -3.49
N ALA A 36 30.97 -40.51 -3.11
CA ALA A 36 30.46 -40.70 -1.75
C ALA A 36 30.46 -39.52 -0.76
N ALA A 37 29.26 -38.98 -0.53
CA ALA A 37 28.78 -38.66 0.82
C ALA A 37 27.25 -38.58 0.79
N ALA A 38 26.59 -39.60 1.33
CA ALA A 38 25.18 -39.55 1.68
C ALA A 38 25.03 -38.61 2.90
N ALA A 39 24.68 -37.36 2.64
CA ALA A 39 24.10 -36.49 3.66
C ALA A 39 22.59 -36.54 3.51
N ASN A 40 21.96 -37.15 4.50
CA ASN A 40 20.51 -37.27 4.67
C ASN A 40 19.91 -35.85 4.73
N ALA A 41 19.48 -35.32 3.58
CA ALA A 41 18.68 -34.11 3.51
C ALA A 41 17.24 -34.49 3.83
N SER A 42 16.96 -34.67 5.13
CA SER A 42 15.61 -34.64 5.66
C SER A 42 15.06 -33.21 5.53
N GLY A 43 14.71 -32.83 4.31
CA GLY A 43 13.85 -31.68 4.04
C GLY A 43 12.44 -32.00 4.52
N ALA A 44 12.25 -32.08 5.84
CA ALA A 44 10.93 -32.10 6.43
C ALA A 44 10.26 -30.77 6.05
N ALA A 45 9.13 -30.88 5.35
CA ALA A 45 8.23 -29.77 5.08
C ALA A 45 8.02 -29.00 6.39
N GLN A 46 8.56 -27.78 6.45
CA GLN A 46 8.40 -26.91 7.59
C GLN A 46 6.91 -26.56 7.68
N SER A 47 6.21 -27.18 8.62
CA SER A 47 4.93 -26.66 9.11
C SER A 47 5.13 -25.17 9.44
N PRO A 48 4.11 -24.31 9.37
CA PRO A 48 4.20 -22.96 9.95
C PRO A 48 4.52 -23.00 11.45
N PHE A 49 4.26 -24.15 12.10
CA PHE A 49 4.68 -24.52 13.46
C PHE A 49 6.12 -25.07 13.55
N GLY A 50 6.80 -25.35 12.43
CA GLY A 50 8.08 -26.05 12.40
C GLY A 50 9.25 -25.26 12.99
N LYS A 51 9.04 -23.97 13.28
CA LYS A 51 9.96 -23.14 14.05
C LYS A 51 9.78 -23.26 15.56
N PHE A 52 8.60 -23.69 16.02
CA PHE A 52 8.23 -23.67 17.43
C PHE A 52 7.88 -25.07 17.93
N ASP A 53 8.55 -25.51 19.00
CA ASP A 53 8.21 -26.72 19.71
C ASP A 53 7.04 -26.44 20.66
N ILE A 54 5.82 -26.68 20.17
CA ILE A 54 4.58 -26.44 20.92
C ILE A 54 4.18 -27.74 21.65
N PRO A 55 4.12 -27.74 22.99
CA PRO A 55 3.71 -28.91 23.75
C PRO A 55 2.29 -29.36 23.37
N GLU A 56 2.08 -30.67 23.30
CA GLU A 56 0.79 -31.25 22.92
C GLU A 56 -0.35 -30.85 23.89
N THR A 57 -0.01 -30.63 25.17
CA THR A 57 -0.93 -30.11 26.18
C THR A 57 -1.48 -28.74 25.81
N VAL A 58 -0.67 -27.85 25.23
CA VAL A 58 -1.09 -26.52 24.80
C VAL A 58 -2.00 -26.60 23.58
N LYS A 59 -1.70 -27.49 22.62
CA LYS A 59 -2.56 -27.70 21.44
C LYS A 59 -3.94 -28.20 21.80
N GLN A 60 -4.04 -29.03 22.83
CA GLN A 60 -5.30 -29.61 23.28
C GLN A 60 -6.09 -28.66 24.17
N GLN A 61 -5.43 -27.94 25.10
CA GLN A 61 -6.13 -27.08 26.05
C GLN A 61 -6.39 -25.66 25.53
N TYR A 62 -5.49 -25.11 24.72
CA TYR A 62 -5.53 -23.71 24.28
C TYR A 62 -5.32 -23.55 22.76
N PRO A 63 -6.13 -24.22 21.91
CA PRO A 63 -5.95 -24.19 20.45
C PRO A 63 -6.12 -22.79 19.84
N ASP A 64 -6.89 -21.94 20.50
CA ASP A 64 -7.22 -20.58 20.09
C ASP A 64 -6.17 -19.54 20.52
N LEU A 65 -5.33 -19.85 21.51
CA LEU A 65 -4.24 -18.97 21.95
C LEU A 65 -3.00 -19.10 21.07
N ILE A 66 -2.79 -20.27 20.45
CA ILE A 66 -1.69 -20.53 19.52
C ILE A 66 -1.64 -19.49 18.38
N PRO A 67 -2.72 -19.25 17.61
CA PRO A 67 -2.68 -18.23 16.57
C PRO A 67 -2.47 -16.82 17.14
N LEU A 68 -3.03 -16.50 18.31
CA LEU A 68 -2.84 -15.18 18.95
C LEU A 68 -1.37 -14.92 19.30
N ILE A 69 -0.65 -15.93 19.82
CA ILE A 69 0.78 -15.82 20.17
C ILE A 69 1.67 -15.77 18.90
N LEU A 70 1.27 -16.47 17.83
CA LEU A 70 2.02 -16.43 16.57
C LEU A 70 1.80 -15.12 15.79
N GLU A 71 0.62 -14.54 15.89
CA GLU A 71 0.24 -13.30 15.18
C GLU A 71 0.63 -12.01 15.92
N THR A 72 0.84 -12.04 17.25
CA THR A 72 1.19 -10.83 17.98
C THR A 72 2.54 -10.26 17.51
N GLU A 73 2.55 -8.95 17.28
CA GLU A 73 3.74 -8.18 16.92
C GLU A 73 4.60 -7.81 18.13
N SER A 74 4.03 -7.92 19.34
CA SER A 74 4.72 -7.61 20.61
C SER A 74 5.71 -8.70 21.05
N MET A 75 5.75 -9.85 20.38
CA MET A 75 6.65 -10.97 20.72
C MET A 75 7.56 -11.37 19.56
N ASN A 76 8.82 -11.63 19.86
CA ASN A 76 9.76 -12.25 18.94
C ASN A 76 9.67 -13.80 18.96
N ASP A 77 10.39 -14.46 18.06
CA ASP A 77 10.35 -15.93 17.94
C ASP A 77 10.81 -16.65 19.23
N ASP A 78 11.84 -16.14 19.92
CA ASP A 78 12.32 -16.75 21.17
C ASP A 78 11.30 -16.61 22.31
N GLU A 79 10.65 -15.45 22.40
CA GLU A 79 9.58 -15.17 23.38
C GLU A 79 8.36 -16.04 23.12
N ARG A 80 7.96 -16.20 21.85
CA ARG A 80 6.85 -17.10 21.47
C ARG A 80 7.13 -18.52 21.93
N GLN A 81 8.35 -19.02 21.70
CA GLN A 81 8.77 -20.34 22.17
C GLN A 81 8.73 -20.46 23.70
N TYR A 82 9.20 -19.43 24.41
CA TYR A 82 9.17 -19.36 25.87
C TYR A 82 7.74 -19.39 26.42
N TRP A 83 6.81 -18.65 25.81
CA TRP A 83 5.40 -18.68 26.17
C TRP A 83 4.78 -20.07 25.98
N PHE A 84 5.09 -20.76 24.89
CA PHE A 84 4.61 -22.14 24.68
C PHE A 84 5.12 -23.12 25.74
N GLN A 85 6.32 -22.93 26.28
CA GLN A 85 6.86 -23.75 27.35
C GLN A 85 6.24 -23.46 28.72
N ILE A 86 5.80 -22.22 28.96
CA ILE A 86 5.24 -21.79 30.25
C ILE A 86 3.74 -21.98 30.35
N LEU A 87 3.01 -21.96 29.23
CA LEU A 87 1.56 -22.19 29.19
C LEU A 87 1.08 -23.40 30.00
N PRO A 88 1.74 -24.58 29.99
CA PRO A 88 1.33 -25.72 30.80
C PRO A 88 1.49 -25.55 32.32
N ILE A 89 2.29 -24.58 32.76
CA ILE A 89 2.62 -24.32 34.17
C ILE A 89 1.77 -23.18 34.74
N MET A 90 1.21 -22.32 33.87
CA MET A 90 0.34 -21.22 34.28
C MET A 90 -1.02 -21.70 34.78
N THR A 91 -1.61 -20.92 35.69
CA THR A 91 -3.00 -21.14 36.12
C THR A 91 -3.98 -20.65 35.06
N GLU A 92 -5.21 -21.18 35.07
CA GLU A 92 -6.26 -20.75 34.13
C GLU A 92 -6.54 -19.23 34.19
N GLU A 93 -6.44 -18.62 35.38
CA GLU A 93 -6.60 -17.17 35.53
C GLU A 93 -5.49 -16.38 34.82
N GLN A 94 -4.24 -16.85 34.92
CA GLN A 94 -3.10 -16.22 34.24
C GLN A 94 -3.21 -16.36 32.73
N VAL A 95 -3.62 -17.55 32.24
CA VAL A 95 -3.89 -17.78 30.82
C VAL A 95 -5.03 -16.88 30.34
N GLY A 96 -6.07 -16.69 31.15
CA GLY A 96 -7.18 -15.78 30.88
C GLY A 96 -6.73 -14.33 30.71
N LYS A 97 -5.87 -13.84 31.61
CA LYS A 97 -5.29 -12.48 31.51
C LYS A 97 -4.41 -12.31 30.27
N LEU A 98 -3.55 -13.30 29.98
CA LEU A 98 -2.72 -13.27 28.77
C LEU A 98 -3.58 -13.21 27.51
N ARG A 99 -4.61 -14.05 27.45
CA ARG A 99 -5.60 -14.05 26.37
C ARG A 99 -6.26 -12.70 26.20
N GLU A 100 -6.73 -12.09 27.29
CA GLU A 100 -7.38 -10.78 27.26
C GLU A 100 -6.44 -9.70 26.70
N ILE A 101 -5.17 -9.70 27.14
CA ILE A 101 -4.15 -8.78 26.65
C ILE A 101 -3.94 -8.94 25.14
N LEU A 102 -3.74 -10.18 24.66
CA LEU A 102 -3.51 -10.46 23.24
C LEU A 102 -4.71 -10.12 22.36
N VAL A 103 -5.93 -10.37 22.84
CA VAL A 103 -7.16 -10.02 22.12
C VAL A 103 -7.32 -8.49 22.05
N ASN A 104 -7.10 -7.80 23.17
CA ASN A 104 -7.18 -6.34 23.22
C ASN A 104 -6.13 -5.69 22.31
N GLU A 105 -4.89 -6.19 22.31
CA GLU A 105 -3.83 -5.73 21.40
C GLU A 105 -4.27 -5.87 19.94
N LYS A 106 -4.70 -7.07 19.53
CA LYS A 106 -5.18 -7.32 18.16
C LYS A 106 -6.33 -6.39 17.78
N GLN A 107 -7.23 -6.11 18.72
CA GLN A 107 -8.36 -5.22 18.48
C GLN A 107 -7.93 -3.76 18.35
N GLN A 108 -6.99 -3.30 19.17
CA GLN A 108 -6.43 -1.95 19.08
C GLN A 108 -5.67 -1.73 17.76
N LEU A 109 -4.85 -2.70 17.35
CA LEU A 109 -4.15 -2.65 16.06
C LEU A 109 -5.13 -2.59 14.88
N LYS A 110 -6.16 -3.45 14.90
CA LYS A 110 -7.21 -3.43 13.86
C LYS A 110 -8.00 -2.11 13.83
N GLN A 111 -8.26 -1.53 15.00
CA GLN A 111 -8.90 -0.21 15.09
C GLN A 111 -8.02 0.87 14.45
N LEU A 112 -6.73 0.87 14.77
CA LEU A 112 -5.77 1.82 14.20
C LEU A 112 -5.67 1.69 12.67
N ASP A 113 -5.62 0.45 12.15
CA ASP A 113 -5.62 0.20 10.70
C ASP A 113 -6.89 0.76 10.04
N THR A 114 -8.04 0.54 10.68
CA THR A 114 -9.33 1.02 10.17
C THR A 114 -9.39 2.55 10.16
N GLU A 115 -8.93 3.20 11.22
CA GLU A 115 -8.84 4.66 11.31
C GLU A 115 -7.89 5.21 10.23
N TYR A 116 -6.73 4.60 10.06
CA TYR A 116 -5.76 4.98 9.04
C TYR A 116 -6.33 4.85 7.63
N GLU A 117 -7.00 3.74 7.30
CA GLU A 117 -7.67 3.56 6.02
C GLU A 117 -8.76 4.61 5.76
N GLN A 118 -9.53 4.96 6.80
CA GLN A 118 -10.56 5.99 6.70
C GLN A 118 -9.97 7.38 6.46
N GLU A 119 -8.89 7.72 7.17
CA GLU A 119 -8.18 8.99 6.97
C GLU A 119 -7.60 9.09 5.56
N MET A 120 -7.00 8.00 5.05
CA MET A 120 -6.49 7.97 3.67
C MET A 120 -7.61 8.15 2.63
N LYS A 121 -8.76 7.48 2.80
CA LYS A 121 -9.92 7.66 1.91
C LYS A 121 -10.41 9.11 1.93
N LYS A 122 -10.52 9.71 3.11
CA LYS A 122 -10.97 11.10 3.27
C LYS A 122 -10.02 12.10 2.61
N ILE A 123 -8.71 11.89 2.74
CA ILE A 123 -7.69 12.72 2.09
C ILE A 123 -7.81 12.60 0.56
N ASN A 124 -7.89 11.38 0.03
CA ASN A 124 -8.03 11.15 -1.40
C ASN A 124 -9.32 11.76 -1.97
N GLU A 125 -10.45 11.60 -1.27
CA GLU A 125 -11.72 12.20 -1.66
C GLU A 125 -11.65 13.72 -1.66
N LYS A 126 -11.07 14.32 -0.61
CA LYS A 126 -10.90 15.78 -0.52
C LYS A 126 -10.07 16.31 -1.68
N HIS A 127 -8.92 15.72 -1.96
CA HIS A 127 -8.07 16.14 -3.09
C HIS A 127 -8.77 15.95 -4.44
N ALA A 128 -9.52 14.87 -4.63
CA ALA A 128 -10.27 14.65 -5.86
C ALA A 128 -11.38 15.71 -6.06
N VAL A 129 -12.06 16.13 -5.00
CA VAL A 129 -13.09 17.17 -5.05
C VAL A 129 -12.46 18.55 -5.30
N GLU A 130 -11.38 18.88 -4.60
CA GLU A 130 -10.66 20.14 -4.78
C GLU A 130 -10.11 20.28 -6.21
N TRP A 131 -9.54 19.20 -6.76
CA TRP A 131 -9.06 19.17 -8.14
C TRP A 131 -10.19 19.38 -9.15
N LYS A 132 -11.31 18.68 -9.00
CA LYS A 132 -12.48 18.86 -9.88
C LYS A 132 -13.06 20.27 -9.80
N ALA A 133 -13.09 20.86 -8.60
CA ALA A 133 -13.55 22.22 -8.40
C ALA A 133 -12.60 23.24 -9.08
N PHE A 134 -11.29 23.01 -8.98
CA PHE A 134 -10.29 23.82 -9.67
C PHE A 134 -10.42 23.72 -11.20
N GLU A 135 -10.51 22.50 -11.76
CA GLU A 135 -10.71 22.31 -13.20
C GLU A 135 -12.02 22.94 -13.70
N ALA A 136 -13.10 22.82 -12.94
CA ALA A 136 -14.38 23.44 -13.28
C ALA A 136 -14.29 24.97 -13.29
N LYS A 137 -13.58 25.54 -12.32
CA LYS A 137 -13.32 26.98 -12.25
C LYS A 137 -12.49 27.45 -13.45
N GLU A 138 -11.39 26.76 -13.75
CA GLU A 138 -10.53 27.09 -14.90
C GLU A 138 -11.29 27.01 -16.23
N LYS A 139 -12.08 25.94 -16.43
CA LYS A 139 -12.96 25.82 -17.61
C LYS A 139 -13.96 26.96 -17.70
N ARG A 140 -14.56 27.37 -16.59
CA ARG A 140 -15.53 28.48 -16.57
C ARG A 140 -14.86 29.81 -16.93
N GLU A 141 -13.69 30.10 -16.37
CA GLU A 141 -12.93 31.32 -16.67
C GLU A 141 -12.52 31.35 -18.15
N LYS A 142 -12.08 30.21 -18.70
CA LYS A 142 -11.74 30.10 -20.12
C LYS A 142 -12.95 30.32 -21.05
N LEU A 143 -14.12 29.77 -20.70
CA LEU A 143 -15.35 29.99 -21.46
C LEU A 143 -15.78 31.46 -21.41
N GLN A 144 -15.77 32.09 -20.23
CA GLN A 144 -16.10 33.51 -20.09
C GLN A 144 -15.14 34.42 -20.87
N ALA A 145 -13.84 34.09 -20.87
CA ALA A 145 -12.87 34.82 -21.67
C ALA A 145 -13.10 34.64 -23.18
N ALA A 146 -13.45 33.43 -23.62
CA ALA A 146 -13.76 33.13 -25.03
C ALA A 146 -15.05 33.83 -25.49
N GLU A 147 -16.11 33.79 -24.68
CA GLU A 147 -17.38 34.51 -24.95
C GLU A 147 -17.14 36.02 -25.04
N GLY A 148 -16.38 36.61 -24.12
CA GLY A 148 -16.06 38.03 -24.16
C GLY A 148 -15.17 38.43 -25.35
N GLN A 149 -14.34 37.53 -25.87
CA GLN A 149 -13.60 37.75 -27.12
C GLN A 149 -14.50 37.64 -28.35
N ALA A 150 -15.39 36.64 -28.38
CA ALA A 150 -16.36 36.45 -29.46
C ALA A 150 -17.30 37.66 -29.56
N GLU A 151 -17.85 38.15 -28.44
CA GLU A 151 -18.74 39.32 -28.41
C GLU A 151 -18.04 40.58 -28.96
N LYS A 152 -16.76 40.78 -28.62
CA LYS A 152 -15.97 41.90 -29.16
C LYS A 152 -15.72 41.76 -30.66
N ALA A 153 -15.42 40.55 -31.12
CA ALA A 153 -15.21 40.26 -32.53
C ALA A 153 -16.51 40.48 -33.34
N GLU A 154 -17.64 40.01 -32.83
CA GLU A 154 -18.97 40.21 -33.44
C GLU A 154 -19.32 41.69 -33.53
N LYS A 155 -19.15 42.47 -32.44
CA LYS A 155 -19.37 43.92 -32.46
C LYS A 155 -18.49 44.63 -33.48
N ALA A 156 -17.21 44.28 -33.56
CA ALA A 156 -16.31 44.86 -34.54
C ALA A 156 -16.75 44.55 -35.98
N THR A 157 -17.17 43.31 -36.26
CA THR A 157 -17.71 42.94 -37.58
C THR A 157 -19.03 43.62 -37.90
N GLU A 158 -19.91 43.81 -36.90
CA GLU A 158 -21.17 44.51 -37.07
C GLU A 158 -20.94 46.00 -37.40
N GLU A 159 -20.05 46.67 -36.68
CA GLU A 159 -19.67 48.05 -36.94
C GLU A 159 -19.07 48.22 -38.36
N GLU A 160 -18.21 47.29 -38.78
CA GLU A 160 -17.63 47.29 -40.13
C GLU A 160 -18.70 47.12 -41.22
N LEU A 161 -19.64 46.19 -41.03
CA LEU A 161 -20.76 45.99 -41.96
C LEU A 161 -21.67 47.21 -42.04
N LEU A 162 -21.96 47.87 -40.91
CA LEU A 162 -22.76 49.09 -40.87
C LEU A 162 -22.08 50.24 -41.61
N GLN A 163 -20.77 50.43 -41.44
CA GLN A 163 -20.02 51.45 -42.18
C GLN A 163 -20.05 51.22 -43.68
N LYS A 164 -19.91 49.96 -44.12
CA LYS A 164 -19.97 49.61 -45.54
C LYS A 164 -21.35 49.86 -46.15
N LEU A 165 -22.42 49.66 -45.38
CA LEU A 165 -23.79 49.93 -45.82
C LEU A 165 -24.08 51.43 -45.98
N GLN A 166 -23.49 52.28 -45.14
CA GLN A 166 -23.63 53.75 -45.24
C GLN A 166 -22.88 54.37 -46.42
N GLN A 167 -21.92 53.66 -47.01
CA GLN A 167 -21.14 54.12 -48.16
C GLN A 167 -21.74 53.72 -49.52
N MET A 168 -22.82 52.92 -49.53
CA MET A 168 -23.64 52.64 -50.72
C MET A 168 -24.85 53.56 -50.77
#